data_AF-A0A318IP13-F1
#
_entry.id   AF-A0A318IP13-F1
#
_cell.length_a   1.000
_cell.length_b   1.000
_cell.length_c   1.000
_cell.angle_alpha   90.00
_cell.angle_beta   90.00
_cell.angle_gamma   90.00
#
_symmetry.space_group_name_H-M   'P 1'
#
loop_
_entity.id
_entity.type
_entity.pdbx_description
1 polymer ?
#
loop_
_entity_poly.entity_id
_entity_poly.type
_entity_poly.pdbx_seq_one_letter_code
_entity_poly.pdbx_strand_id
1 'polypeptide(L)'
;MLAKLISSTGEEGEAMIIEIKGRQITGMDNVVYSALPYPQQGKEFEVKFTCMFDDDADIGVNPFEELALVSTGLWSYRVLAKLVSVDSNDGIALADCGACLLPIPVEVSDPDCLGRFIGFDILRLDIWRG
;
A
#
# COMPACT_ATOMS: atom_id res chain seq x y z
N MET A 1 -4.05 9.48 -4.68
CA MET A 1 -2.79 9.98 -4.05
C MET A 1 -1.76 10.17 -5.14
N LEU A 2 -0.97 11.24 -5.14
CA LEU A 2 0.04 11.46 -6.18
C LEU A 2 1.34 10.73 -5.87
N ALA A 3 1.90 10.07 -6.88
CA ALA A 3 3.22 9.44 -6.84
C ALA A 3 3.98 9.74 -8.13
N LYS A 4 5.30 9.87 -8.03
CA LYS A 4 6.17 10.02 -9.20
C LYS A 4 6.63 8.65 -9.69
N LEU A 5 6.44 8.36 -10.98
CA LEU A 5 6.99 7.14 -11.58
C LEU A 5 8.51 7.23 -11.63
N ILE A 6 9.21 6.32 -10.95
CA ILE A 6 10.68 6.26 -10.96
C ILE A 6 11.18 5.29 -12.03
N SER A 7 10.57 4.10 -12.12
CA SER A 7 10.90 3.09 -13.11
C SER A 7 9.75 2.11 -13.31
N SER A 8 9.55 1.63 -14.52
CA SER A 8 8.76 0.44 -14.85
C SER A 8 9.21 -0.10 -16.21
N THR A 9 8.99 -1.39 -16.46
CA THR A 9 9.08 -1.98 -17.80
C THR A 9 7.86 -1.64 -18.66
N GLY A 10 6.74 -1.23 -18.03
CA GLY A 10 5.45 -1.05 -18.69
C GLY A 10 4.77 -2.37 -19.05
N GLU A 11 5.27 -3.48 -18.51
CA GLU A 11 4.72 -4.82 -18.70
C GLU A 11 3.91 -5.27 -17.48
N GLU A 12 2.88 -6.06 -17.74
CA GLU A 12 2.00 -6.63 -16.73
C GLU A 12 2.75 -7.54 -15.76
N GLY A 13 2.50 -7.35 -14.46
CA GLY A 13 3.05 -8.24 -13.43
C GLY A 13 4.51 -7.99 -13.08
N GLU A 14 5.17 -7.04 -13.75
CA GLU A 14 6.55 -6.66 -13.47
C GLU A 14 6.65 -5.62 -12.34
N ALA A 15 7.85 -5.39 -11.84
CA ALA A 15 8.08 -4.42 -10.77
C ALA A 15 7.98 -2.97 -11.29
N MET A 16 7.09 -2.19 -10.68
CA MET A 16 7.05 -0.74 -10.78
C MET A 16 7.63 -0.10 -9.52
N ILE A 17 8.50 0.90 -9.71
CA ILE A 17 9.05 1.73 -8.64
C ILE A 17 8.44 3.13 -8.75
N ILE A 18 7.80 3.57 -7.67
CA ILE A 18 7.25 4.92 -7.53
C ILE A 18 7.84 5.63 -6.32
N GLU A 19 7.78 6.95 -6.31
CA GLU A 19 8.18 7.79 -5.18
C GLU A 19 6.98 8.54 -4.61
N ILE A 20 6.79 8.43 -3.29
CA ILE A 20 5.77 9.13 -2.53
C ILE A 20 6.45 9.78 -1.33
N LYS A 21 6.33 11.12 -1.20
CA LYS A 21 6.94 11.89 -0.10
C LYS A 21 8.45 11.60 0.09
N GLY A 22 9.18 11.40 -1.01
CA GLY A 22 10.62 11.09 -1.00
C GLY A 22 10.97 9.65 -0.59
N ARG A 23 9.98 8.75 -0.47
CA ARG A 23 10.20 7.32 -0.23
C ARG A 23 9.91 6.55 -1.51
N GLN A 24 10.85 5.69 -1.91
CA GLN A 24 10.64 4.78 -3.02
C GLN A 24 9.87 3.54 -2.55
N ILE A 25 8.88 3.14 -3.33
CA ILE A 25 8.03 1.99 -3.09
C ILE A 25 8.03 1.16 -4.37
N THR A 26 8.33 -0.12 -4.21
CA THR A 26 8.26 -1.11 -5.29
C THR A 26 6.98 -1.94 -5.13
N GLY A 27 6.23 -2.10 -6.21
CA GLY A 27 5.04 -2.95 -6.24
C GLY A 27 4.85 -3.58 -7.60
N MET A 28 3.90 -4.49 -7.71
CA MET A 28 3.52 -5.09 -8.98
C MET A 28 2.80 -4.05 -9.85
N ASP A 29 3.23 -3.95 -11.10
CA ASP A 29 2.66 -3.04 -12.08
C ASP A 29 1.32 -3.55 -12.59
N ASN A 30 0.24 -3.03 -12.01
CA ASN A 30 -1.12 -3.20 -12.52
C ASN A 30 -1.64 -1.93 -13.20
N VAL A 31 -0.79 -0.92 -13.36
CA VAL A 31 -1.15 0.33 -14.05
C VAL A 31 -1.39 0.07 -15.54
N VAL A 32 -0.72 -0.94 -16.10
CA VAL A 32 -0.91 -1.40 -17.49
C VAL A 32 -2.37 -1.74 -17.83
N TYR A 33 -3.16 -2.20 -16.85
CA TYR A 33 -4.57 -2.53 -17.06
C TYR A 33 -5.51 -1.32 -17.00
N SER A 34 -4.98 -0.15 -16.64
CA SER A 34 -5.77 1.08 -16.51
C SER A 34 -5.89 1.81 -17.86
N ALA A 35 -6.76 2.83 -17.92
CA ALA A 35 -6.92 3.63 -19.13
C ALA A 35 -5.59 4.26 -19.59
N LEU A 36 -5.33 4.22 -20.90
CA LEU A 36 -4.19 4.87 -21.56
C LEU A 36 -4.33 6.41 -21.54
N PRO A 37 -3.21 7.17 -21.60
CA PRO A 37 -1.83 6.71 -21.75
C PRO A 37 -1.21 6.24 -20.44
N TYR A 38 -0.31 5.28 -20.53
CA TYR A 38 0.50 4.80 -19.42
C TYR A 38 1.38 5.94 -18.84
N PRO A 39 1.62 6.01 -17.51
CA PRO A 39 2.40 7.10 -16.92
C PRO A 39 3.83 7.17 -17.47
N GLN A 40 4.33 8.39 -17.62
CA GLN A 40 5.69 8.63 -18.09
C GLN A 40 6.68 8.65 -16.93
N GLN A 41 7.84 8.03 -17.12
CA GLN A 41 8.92 8.07 -16.12
C GLN A 41 9.29 9.51 -15.75
N GLY A 42 9.45 9.76 -14.45
CA GLY A 42 9.73 11.07 -13.87
C GLY A 42 8.50 11.98 -13.71
N LYS A 43 7.31 11.57 -14.18
CA LYS A 43 6.06 12.32 -14.01
C LYS A 43 5.22 11.78 -12.85
N GLU A 44 4.39 12.65 -12.30
CA GLU A 44 3.44 12.30 -11.26
C GLU A 44 2.14 11.78 -11.88
N PHE A 45 1.51 10.83 -11.19
CA PHE A 45 0.19 10.32 -11.51
C PHE A 45 -0.54 9.91 -10.23
N GLU A 46 -1.87 9.80 -10.31
CA GLU A 46 -2.64 9.26 -9.20
C GLU A 46 -2.45 7.75 -9.09
N VAL A 47 -2.12 7.30 -7.89
CA VAL A 47 -1.97 5.89 -7.53
C VAL A 47 -3.02 5.46 -6.49
N LYS A 48 -3.37 4.18 -6.59
CA LYS A 48 -4.09 3.39 -5.61
C LYS A 48 -3.31 2.10 -5.34
N PHE A 49 -3.51 1.52 -4.16
CA PHE A 49 -2.86 0.29 -3.75
C PHE A 49 -3.89 -0.77 -3.41
N THR A 50 -3.60 -2.01 -3.80
CA THR A 50 -4.21 -3.21 -3.18
C THR A 50 -3.09 -4.09 -2.63
N CYS A 51 -3.45 -5.01 -1.76
CA CYS A 51 -2.49 -5.89 -1.11
C CYS A 51 -2.96 -7.33 -1.19
N MET A 52 -2.01 -8.23 -1.42
CA MET A 52 -2.15 -9.65 -1.16
C MET A 52 -1.52 -9.95 0.18
N PHE A 53 -2.26 -10.65 1.03
CA PHE A 53 -1.85 -11.07 2.35
C PHE A 53 -1.67 -12.59 2.38
N ASP A 54 -1.02 -13.09 3.42
CA ASP A 54 -1.05 -14.52 3.75
C ASP A 54 -2.46 -14.91 4.22
N ASP A 55 -2.86 -16.16 3.98
CA ASP A 55 -4.15 -16.68 4.46
C ASP A 55 -4.23 -16.65 6.00
N ASP A 56 -3.08 -16.78 6.66
CA ASP A 56 -2.93 -16.72 8.12
C ASP A 56 -2.44 -15.33 8.61
N ALA A 57 -2.63 -14.27 7.80
CA ALA A 57 -2.16 -12.94 8.16
C ALA A 57 -2.83 -12.42 9.44
N ASP A 58 -2.01 -12.03 10.41
CA ASP A 58 -2.44 -11.46 11.69
C ASP A 58 -2.01 -9.98 11.81
N ILE A 59 -2.75 -9.23 12.63
CA ILE A 59 -2.43 -7.85 12.98
C ILE A 59 -1.79 -7.82 14.36
N GLY A 60 -0.49 -7.57 14.37
CA GLY A 60 0.27 -7.35 15.59
C GLY A 60 0.18 -5.92 16.12
N VAL A 61 0.66 -5.72 17.35
CA VAL A 61 0.79 -4.40 17.98
C VAL A 61 2.05 -3.71 17.47
N ASN A 62 1.97 -2.39 17.25
CA ASN A 62 3.11 -1.51 16.99
C ASN A 62 3.32 -0.57 18.19
N PRO A 63 4.03 -1.03 19.24
CA PRO A 63 4.11 -0.32 20.52
C PRO A 63 4.97 0.95 20.48
N PHE A 64 5.79 1.11 19.45
CA PHE A 64 6.65 2.28 19.26
C PHE A 64 5.99 3.36 18.40
N GLU A 65 4.73 3.14 17.98
CA GLU A 65 3.94 4.08 17.19
C GLU A 65 4.61 4.49 15.85
N GLU A 66 5.41 3.58 15.29
CA GLU A 66 6.18 3.84 14.08
C GLU A 66 5.31 3.87 12.83
N LEU A 67 5.65 4.72 11.87
CA LEU A 67 4.99 4.82 10.57
C LEU A 67 5.98 4.49 9.45
N ALA A 68 6.00 3.22 9.05
CA ALA A 68 6.99 2.70 8.13
C ALA A 68 6.42 1.61 7.21
N LEU A 69 6.99 1.56 6.01
CA LEU A 69 6.80 0.50 5.04
C LEU A 69 8.18 -0.10 4.79
N VAL A 70 8.50 -1.21 5.48
CA VAL A 70 9.82 -1.82 5.47
C VAL A 70 9.84 -2.95 4.46
N SER A 71 10.62 -2.81 3.39
CA SER A 71 10.73 -3.84 2.36
C SER A 71 11.29 -5.13 2.95
N THR A 72 10.60 -6.24 2.69
CA THR A 72 11.06 -7.61 3.02
C THR A 72 11.39 -8.42 1.76
N GLY A 73 11.19 -7.83 0.58
CA GLY A 73 11.36 -8.44 -0.73
C GLY A 73 10.98 -7.46 -1.84
N LEU A 74 10.80 -7.98 -3.06
CA LEU A 74 10.58 -7.14 -4.25
C LEU A 74 9.33 -6.24 -4.10
N TRP A 75 8.20 -6.85 -3.73
CA TRP A 75 6.92 -6.18 -3.51
C TRP A 75 6.27 -6.58 -2.18
N SER A 76 7.03 -7.23 -1.30
CA SER A 76 6.60 -7.64 0.04
C SER A 76 7.12 -6.67 1.10
N TYR A 77 6.34 -6.47 2.15
CA TYR A 77 6.62 -5.46 3.16
C TYR A 77 6.17 -5.86 4.56
N ARG A 78 6.93 -5.45 5.57
CA ARG A 78 6.41 -5.26 6.93
C ARG A 78 5.86 -3.84 7.05
N VAL A 79 4.59 -3.74 7.41
CA VAL A 79 3.89 -2.47 7.61
C VAL A 79 3.86 -2.14 9.10
N LEU A 80 4.24 -0.92 9.44
CA LEU A 80 4.00 -0.29 10.74
C LEU A 80 3.15 0.95 10.49
N ALA A 81 1.95 0.97 11.03
CA ALA A 81 0.94 1.94 10.64
C ALA A 81 -0.02 2.31 11.77
N LYS A 82 -0.77 3.38 11.54
CA LYS A 82 -1.90 3.79 12.37
C LYS A 82 -3.20 3.46 11.65
N LEU A 83 -4.15 2.82 12.33
CA LEU A 83 -5.48 2.59 11.78
C LEU A 83 -6.22 3.93 11.67
N VAL A 84 -6.64 4.32 10.47
CA VAL A 84 -7.26 5.64 10.21
C VAL A 84 -8.67 5.56 9.64
N SER A 85 -9.07 4.39 9.14
CA SER A 85 -10.44 4.11 8.71
C SER A 85 -10.86 2.69 9.10
N VAL A 86 -12.09 2.57 9.59
CA VAL A 86 -12.82 1.31 9.77
C VAL A 86 -14.11 1.30 8.93
N ASP A 87 -14.24 2.27 8.03
CA ASP A 87 -15.50 2.57 7.36
C ASP A 87 -15.81 1.60 6.20
N SER A 88 -17.11 1.51 5.90
CA SER A 88 -17.93 0.31 5.96
C SER A 88 -18.73 0.09 4.67
N ASN A 89 -18.52 0.93 3.66
CA ASN A 89 -19.19 0.80 2.36
C ASN A 89 -18.65 -0.38 1.54
N ASP A 90 -17.35 -0.65 1.65
CA ASP A 90 -16.67 -1.73 0.93
C ASP A 90 -16.06 -2.78 1.89
N GLY A 91 -16.24 -2.60 3.21
CA GLY A 91 -15.74 -3.51 4.25
C GLY A 91 -14.24 -3.47 4.54
N ILE A 92 -13.48 -2.56 3.90
CA ILE A 92 -12.02 -2.55 3.95
C ILE A 92 -11.53 -1.42 4.86
N ALA A 93 -10.98 -1.81 6.01
CA ALA A 93 -10.29 -0.89 6.91
C ALA A 93 -8.92 -0.47 6.34
N LEU A 94 -8.52 0.79 6.60
CA LEU A 94 -7.30 1.39 6.04
C LEU A 94 -6.35 1.87 7.15
N ALA A 95 -5.06 1.64 6.95
CA ALA A 95 -3.98 2.09 7.82
C ALA A 95 -3.02 3.04 7.09
N ASP A 96 -2.57 4.08 7.78
CA ASP A 96 -1.56 5.04 7.31
C ASP A 96 -0.17 4.61 7.79
N CYS A 97 0.74 4.31 6.86
CA CYS A 97 2.14 3.95 7.15
C CYS A 97 3.11 5.14 6.97
N GLY A 98 2.58 6.38 6.92
CA GLY A 98 3.30 7.63 6.71
C GLY A 98 3.57 7.96 5.25
N ALA A 99 3.76 6.93 4.41
CA ALA A 99 3.92 7.09 2.97
C ALA A 99 2.57 7.07 2.23
N CYS A 100 1.76 6.04 2.48
CA CYS A 100 0.50 5.77 1.80
C CYS A 100 -0.55 5.18 2.75
N LEU A 101 -1.80 5.16 2.29
CA LEU A 101 -2.88 4.39 2.91
C LEU A 101 -2.91 2.99 2.30
N LEU A 102 -2.98 1.97 3.15
CA LEU A 102 -3.02 0.57 2.75
C LEU A 102 -4.22 -0.14 3.40
N PRO A 103 -4.87 -1.08 2.69
CA PRO A 103 -5.81 -1.99 3.32
C PRO A 103 -5.09 -2.86 4.37
N ILE A 104 -5.83 -3.33 5.37
CA ILE A 104 -5.34 -4.25 6.39
C ILE A 104 -5.85 -5.68 6.12
N PRO A 105 -5.20 -6.74 6.63
CA PRO A 105 -5.56 -8.13 6.32
C PRO A 105 -6.83 -8.65 7.01
N VAL A 106 -7.49 -7.85 7.85
CA VAL A 106 -8.67 -8.29 8.61
C VAL A 106 -9.79 -7.26 8.54
N GLU A 107 -11.02 -7.74 8.61
CA GLU A 107 -12.19 -6.86 8.77
C GLU A 107 -12.19 -6.23 10.15
N VAL A 108 -12.37 -4.91 10.23
CA VAL A 108 -12.51 -4.18 11.48
C VAL A 108 -13.77 -3.34 11.38
N SER A 109 -14.75 -3.66 12.21
CA SER A 109 -16.02 -2.94 12.30
C SER A 109 -16.15 -2.09 13.56
N ASP A 110 -15.26 -2.28 14.54
CA ASP A 110 -15.25 -1.54 15.81
C ASP A 110 -14.56 -0.17 15.64
N PRO A 111 -15.28 0.96 15.76
CA PRO A 111 -14.70 2.30 15.69
C PRO A 111 -13.68 2.60 16.79
N ASP A 112 -13.71 1.89 17.92
CA ASP A 112 -12.76 2.08 19.03
C ASP A 112 -11.35 1.55 18.68
N CYS A 113 -11.20 0.90 17.52
CA CYS A 113 -9.90 0.55 16.96
C CYS A 113 -9.21 1.73 16.25
N LEU A 114 -9.94 2.79 15.89
CA LEU A 114 -9.37 3.94 15.21
C LEU A 114 -8.26 4.59 16.03
N GLY A 115 -7.18 4.94 15.34
CA GLY A 115 -6.00 5.55 15.92
C GLY A 115 -5.03 4.59 16.60
N ARG A 116 -5.36 3.30 16.71
CA ARG A 116 -4.41 2.29 17.21
C ARG A 116 -3.25 2.10 16.24
N PHE A 117 -2.07 1.87 16.81
CA PHE A 117 -0.88 1.54 16.05
C PHE A 117 -0.76 0.03 15.91
N ILE A 118 -0.67 -0.42 14.66
CA ILE A 118 -0.69 -1.82 14.27
C ILE A 118 0.50 -2.15 13.38
N GLY A 119 0.82 -3.43 13.27
CA GLY A 119 1.77 -3.92 12.29
C GLY A 119 1.36 -5.25 11.68
N PHE A 120 1.56 -5.40 10.39
CA PHE A 120 1.17 -6.58 9.61
C PHE A 120 2.11 -6.75 8.41
N ASP A 121 2.05 -7.93 7.79
CA ASP A 121 2.88 -8.25 6.62
C ASP A 121 2.05 -8.26 5.34
N ILE A 122 2.64 -7.75 4.27
CA ILE A 122 2.10 -7.78 2.91
C ILE A 122 2.99 -8.72 2.10
N LEU A 123 2.39 -9.73 1.45
CA LEU A 123 3.10 -10.62 0.54
C LEU A 123 3.33 -9.96 -0.82
N ARG A 124 2.33 -9.20 -1.30
CA ARG A 124 2.44 -8.46 -2.55
C ARG A 124 1.68 -7.13 -2.49
N LEU A 125 2.39 -6.05 -2.76
CA LEU A 125 1.81 -4.73 -2.97
C LEU A 125 1.56 -4.51 -4.47
N ASP A 126 0.32 -4.22 -4.81
CA ASP A 126 -0.12 -3.99 -6.19
C ASP A 126 -0.34 -2.48 -6.42
N ILE A 127 0.24 -1.93 -7.49
CA ILE A 127 0.13 -0.51 -7.85
C ILE A 127 -0.87 -0.35 -8.98
N TRP A 128 -1.89 0.46 -8.73
CA TRP A 128 -2.95 0.78 -9.68
C TRP A 128 -2.99 2.26 -9.98
N ARG A 129 -3.62 2.61 -11.10
CA ARG A 129 -3.96 4.01 -11.39
C ARG A 129 -5.17 4.44 -10.55
N GLY A 130 -5.06 5.61 -9.95
CA GLY A 130 -6.10 6.30 -9.18
C GLY A 130 -7.25 6.82 -10.01
#